data_AF-A0A7Y3J2K9-F1
#
_entry.id   AF-A0A7Y3J2K9-F1
#
_cell.length_a   1.000
_cell.length_b   1.000
_cell.length_c   1.000
_cell.angle_alpha   90.00
_cell.angle_beta   90.00
_cell.angle_gamma   90.00
#
_symmetry.space_group_name_H-M   'P 1'
#
loop_
_entity.id
_entity.type
_entity.pdbx_description
1 polymer ?
#
loop_
_entity_poly.entity_id
_entity_poly.type
_entity_poly.pdbx_seq_one_letter_code
_entity_poly.pdbx_strand_id
1 'polypeptide(L)'
;MHRSLGDFLMDLFQNAVEAGATQIRVEVRQDSSRLHLVVTDNGKGMTPEELRRAQDPFYTDGRKHPDRKVGLGLPLVIQTLEGTGGEFALESRPGEGTKVRAVFNLEHWDTPPEGDWSVVFTQVMAWPGSHDVELVRAWGEGKDHGYQVSRQDLVEAVGSFEDVEALMLLKEYFRSQESMEDGK
;
A
#
# COMPACT_ATOMS: atom_id res chain seq x y z
N MET A 1 11.42 -5.87 16.66
CA MET A 1 11.31 -5.39 15.26
C MET A 1 10.07 -4.53 15.21
N HIS A 2 10.20 -3.21 15.30
CA HIS A 2 9.05 -2.31 15.15
C HIS A 2 8.74 -2.22 13.64
N ARG A 3 7.52 -2.61 13.24
CA ARG A 3 7.00 -2.40 11.88
C ARG A 3 6.56 -0.95 11.72
N SER A 4 6.40 -0.54 10.47
CA SER A 4 5.90 0.78 10.07
C SER A 4 4.54 0.66 9.36
N LEU A 5 3.83 1.78 9.20
CA LEU A 5 2.62 1.83 8.39
C LEU A 5 2.92 1.56 6.90
N GLY A 6 4.12 1.92 6.44
CA GLY A 6 4.65 1.52 5.14
C GLY A 6 4.72 -0.01 4.94
N ASP A 7 5.07 -0.77 5.98
CA ASP A 7 5.07 -2.24 5.91
C ASP A 7 3.65 -2.80 5.70
N PHE A 8 2.63 -2.16 6.30
CA PHE A 8 1.24 -2.54 6.05
C PHE A 8 0.81 -2.20 4.63
N LEU A 9 1.24 -1.07 4.08
CA LEU A 9 0.98 -0.76 2.67
C LEU A 9 1.57 -1.83 1.74
N MET A 10 2.81 -2.26 2.01
CA MET A 10 3.45 -3.33 1.25
C MET A 10 2.71 -4.66 1.38
N ASP A 11 2.19 -4.98 2.57
CA ASP A 11 1.35 -6.16 2.80
C ASP A 11 0.07 -6.12 1.93
N LEU A 12 -0.58 -4.95 1.81
CA LEU A 12 -1.77 -4.79 0.98
C LEU A 12 -1.45 -4.86 -0.52
N PHE A 13 -0.40 -4.17 -0.94
CA PHE A 13 0.05 -4.14 -2.33
C PHE A 13 0.48 -5.54 -2.81
N GLN A 14 1.21 -6.29 -1.98
CA GLN A 14 1.60 -7.65 -2.31
C GLN A 14 0.39 -8.57 -2.54
N ASN A 15 -0.68 -8.44 -1.73
CA ASN A 15 -1.89 -9.24 -1.95
C ASN A 15 -2.53 -8.95 -3.32
N ALA A 16 -2.50 -7.70 -3.79
CA ALA A 16 -2.98 -7.34 -5.12
C ALA A 16 -2.16 -8.00 -6.24
N VAL A 17 -0.83 -8.02 -6.10
CA VAL A 17 0.05 -8.70 -7.05
C VAL A 17 -0.21 -10.22 -7.05
N GLU A 18 -0.33 -10.84 -5.88
CA GLU A 18 -0.64 -12.27 -5.73
C GLU A 18 -2.04 -12.65 -6.24
N ALA A 19 -2.97 -11.69 -6.28
CA ALA A 19 -4.28 -11.86 -6.90
C ALA A 19 -4.21 -11.89 -8.44
N GLY A 20 -3.03 -11.68 -9.04
CA GLY A 20 -2.83 -11.64 -10.48
C GLY A 20 -3.35 -10.36 -11.12
N ALA A 21 -3.39 -9.26 -10.36
CA ALA A 21 -3.82 -7.97 -10.88
C ALA A 21 -2.88 -7.45 -11.97
N THR A 22 -3.47 -6.83 -13.00
CA THR A 22 -2.72 -6.12 -14.05
C THR A 22 -2.75 -4.61 -13.84
N GLN A 23 -3.69 -4.11 -13.04
CA GLN A 23 -3.83 -2.70 -12.66
C GLN A 23 -4.02 -2.64 -11.14
N ILE A 24 -3.15 -1.86 -10.50
CA ILE A 24 -3.19 -1.65 -9.05
C ILE A 24 -3.20 -0.14 -8.79
N ARG A 25 -4.15 0.34 -8.01
CA ARG A 25 -4.22 1.72 -7.54
C ARG A 25 -3.90 1.76 -6.06
N VAL A 26 -2.89 2.53 -5.70
CA VAL A 26 -2.42 2.75 -4.34
C VAL A 26 -2.72 4.18 -3.95
N GLU A 27 -3.47 4.38 -2.88
CA GLU A 27 -3.77 5.71 -2.34
C GLU A 27 -3.30 5.82 -0.90
N VAL A 28 -2.46 6.82 -0.62
CA VAL A 28 -1.99 7.18 0.71
C VAL A 28 -2.44 8.61 0.99
N ARG A 29 -3.44 8.76 1.86
CA ARG A 29 -3.97 10.08 2.23
C ARG A 29 -3.82 10.34 3.70
N GLN A 30 -3.34 11.51 4.07
CA GLN A 30 -3.09 11.85 5.46
C GLN A 30 -3.74 13.18 5.83
N ASP A 31 -4.44 13.19 6.96
CA ASP A 31 -4.82 14.42 7.64
C ASP A 31 -4.05 14.53 8.97
N SER A 32 -4.41 15.51 9.80
CA SER A 32 -3.76 15.78 11.08
C SER A 32 -3.83 14.62 12.08
N SER A 33 -4.82 13.73 11.93
CA SER A 33 -5.15 12.68 12.91
C SER A 33 -5.20 11.28 12.30
N ARG A 34 -5.30 11.15 10.97
CA ARG A 34 -5.55 9.88 10.30
C ARG A 34 -4.69 9.67 9.07
N LEU A 35 -4.27 8.43 8.89
CA LEU A 35 -3.65 7.94 7.67
C LEU A 35 -4.55 6.91 7.00
N HIS A 36 -4.95 7.18 5.77
CA HIS A 36 -5.72 6.30 4.91
C HIS A 36 -4.79 5.60 3.93
N LEU A 37 -4.73 4.27 4.03
CA LEU A 37 -4.13 3.39 3.04
C LEU A 37 -5.24 2.67 2.28
N VAL A 38 -5.29 2.88 0.97
CA VAL A 38 -6.25 2.21 0.09
C VAL A 38 -5.50 1.52 -1.04
N VAL A 39 -5.72 0.23 -1.21
CA VAL A 39 -5.23 -0.53 -2.37
C VAL A 39 -6.44 -1.08 -3.11
N THR A 40 -6.55 -0.76 -4.39
CA THR A 40 -7.59 -1.29 -5.29
C THR A 40 -6.90 -2.04 -6.43
N ASP A 41 -7.37 -3.23 -6.74
CA ASP A 41 -6.82 -4.06 -7.81
C ASP A 41 -7.92 -4.68 -8.67
N ASN A 42 -7.54 -5.13 -9.87
CA ASN A 42 -8.41 -5.84 -10.81
C ASN A 42 -8.10 -7.34 -10.90
N GLY A 43 -7.54 -7.93 -9.84
CA GLY A 43 -7.15 -9.34 -9.81
C GLY A 43 -8.34 -10.29 -9.74
N LYS A 44 -8.07 -11.55 -9.38
CA LYS A 44 -9.09 -12.62 -9.35
C LYS A 44 -10.27 -12.37 -8.41
N GLY A 45 -10.14 -11.46 -7.45
CA GLY A 45 -11.12 -11.21 -6.38
C GLY A 45 -11.35 -12.42 -5.46
N MET A 46 -12.39 -12.34 -4.63
CA MET A 46 -12.74 -13.35 -3.63
C MET A 46 -14.21 -13.74 -3.72
N THR A 47 -14.50 -15.02 -3.52
CA THR A 47 -15.86 -15.50 -3.24
C THR A 47 -16.35 -14.95 -1.90
N PRO A 48 -17.68 -14.93 -1.62
CA PRO A 48 -18.20 -14.48 -0.33
C PRO A 48 -17.62 -15.25 0.87
N GLU A 49 -17.29 -16.53 0.69
CA GLU A 49 -16.67 -17.35 1.73
C GLU A 49 -15.21 -16.96 1.97
N GLU A 50 -14.43 -16.74 0.91
CA GLU A 50 -13.05 -16.25 1.01
C GLU A 50 -13.01 -14.85 1.61
N LEU A 51 -13.90 -13.95 1.20
CA LEU A 51 -14.02 -12.60 1.72
C LEU A 51 -14.35 -12.60 3.22
N ARG A 52 -15.24 -13.50 3.68
CA ARG A 52 -15.54 -13.63 5.11
C ARG A 52 -14.31 -14.09 5.90
N ARG A 53 -13.53 -15.01 5.35
CA ARG A 53 -12.30 -15.51 5.98
C ARG A 53 -11.18 -14.47 5.98
N ALA A 54 -11.02 -13.71 4.90
CA ALA A 54 -10.01 -12.67 4.78
C ALA A 54 -10.21 -11.49 5.77
N GLN A 55 -11.44 -11.29 6.24
CA GLN A 55 -11.77 -10.29 7.27
C GLN A 55 -11.60 -10.80 8.70
N ASP A 56 -11.30 -12.09 8.91
CA ASP A 56 -11.11 -12.64 10.25
C ASP A 56 -9.66 -12.40 10.70
N PRO A 57 -9.43 -11.61 11.77
CA PRO A 57 -8.08 -11.32 12.28
C PRO A 57 -7.35 -12.54 12.85
N PHE A 58 -8.02 -13.69 12.97
CA PHE A 58 -7.42 -14.95 13.43
C PHE A 58 -7.28 -15.98 12.33
N TYR A 59 -7.76 -15.68 11.11
CA TYR A 59 -7.68 -16.61 10.00
C TYR A 59 -6.33 -16.52 9.29
N THR A 60 -5.69 -17.67 9.12
CA THR A 60 -4.57 -17.88 8.20
C THR A 60 -4.89 -19.06 7.30
N ASP A 61 -4.50 -18.99 6.03
CA ASP A 61 -4.66 -20.11 5.10
C ASP A 61 -3.66 -21.26 5.39
N GLY A 62 -2.74 -21.06 6.33
CA GLY A 62 -1.72 -22.02 6.74
C GLY A 62 -0.72 -22.35 5.63
N ARG A 63 -0.73 -21.60 4.52
CA ARG A 63 0.16 -21.82 3.39
C ARG A 63 1.42 -20.99 3.57
N LYS A 64 2.58 -21.62 3.31
CA LYS A 64 3.80 -20.86 3.07
C LYS A 64 3.67 -20.24 1.70
N HIS A 65 3.66 -18.92 1.64
CA HIS A 65 3.75 -18.14 0.41
C HIS A 65 5.25 -17.92 0.13
N PRO A 66 5.90 -18.74 -0.71
CA PRO A 66 7.35 -18.67 -0.91
C PRO A 66 7.79 -17.33 -1.51
N ASP A 67 6.88 -16.65 -2.23
CA ASP A 67 7.11 -15.33 -2.84
C ASP A 67 6.81 -14.17 -1.86
N ARG A 68 6.39 -14.48 -0.63
CA ARG A 68 6.16 -13.50 0.42
C ARG A 68 7.45 -13.02 1.05
N LYS A 69 7.96 -11.90 0.53
CA LYS A 69 9.18 -11.23 1.01
C LYS A 69 8.94 -10.48 2.33
N VAL A 70 7.71 -10.01 2.56
CA VAL A 70 7.33 -9.25 3.76
C VAL A 70 5.98 -9.76 4.29
N GLY A 71 5.89 -9.97 5.61
CA GLY A 71 4.64 -9.69 6.32
C GLY A 71 3.78 -10.86 6.81
N LEU A 72 2.95 -10.54 7.81
CA LEU A 72 2.12 -11.47 8.59
C LEU A 72 0.68 -11.56 8.04
N GLY A 73 0.36 -10.83 6.96
CA GLY A 73 -0.95 -10.87 6.31
C GLY A 73 -1.90 -9.74 6.73
N LEU A 74 -3.03 -9.68 6.02
CA LEU A 74 -4.23 -8.92 6.41
C LEU A 74 -4.60 -9.08 7.89
N PRO A 75 -4.48 -10.26 8.53
CA PRO A 75 -4.76 -10.41 9.95
C PRO A 75 -4.02 -9.41 10.86
N LEU A 76 -2.72 -9.16 10.58
CA LEU A 76 -1.97 -8.20 11.39
C LEU A 76 -2.43 -6.76 11.17
N VAL A 77 -2.79 -6.40 9.93
CA VAL A 77 -3.36 -5.08 9.62
C VAL A 77 -4.65 -4.87 10.41
N ILE A 78 -5.55 -5.85 10.38
CA ILE A 78 -6.83 -5.81 11.10
C ILE A 78 -6.60 -5.70 12.61
N GLN A 79 -5.76 -6.57 13.19
CA GLN A 79 -5.44 -6.53 14.62
C GLN A 79 -4.83 -5.19 15.04
N THR A 80 -3.96 -4.60 14.21
CA THR A 80 -3.36 -3.30 14.51
C THR A 80 -4.42 -2.21 14.51
N LEU A 81 -5.30 -2.18 13.51
CA LEU A 81 -6.39 -1.20 13.42
C LEU A 81 -7.37 -1.34 14.59
N GLU A 82 -7.76 -2.57 14.94
CA GLU A 82 -8.63 -2.84 16.11
C GLU A 82 -7.96 -2.38 17.42
N GLY A 83 -6.65 -2.58 17.55
CA GLY A 83 -5.87 -2.20 18.73
C GLY A 83 -5.61 -0.70 18.88
N THR A 84 -5.63 0.07 17.79
CA THR A 84 -5.30 1.51 17.79
C THR A 84 -6.49 2.43 17.50
N GLY A 85 -7.70 1.88 17.39
CA GLY A 85 -8.91 2.65 17.09
C GLY A 85 -9.00 3.09 15.62
N GLY A 86 -8.40 2.34 14.72
CA GLY A 86 -8.50 2.53 13.28
C GLY A 86 -9.76 1.90 12.66
N GLU A 87 -9.89 2.03 11.34
CA GLU A 87 -10.99 1.44 10.56
C GLU A 87 -10.45 0.52 9.47
N PHE A 88 -11.08 -0.63 9.30
CA PHE A 88 -10.81 -1.57 8.22
C PHE A 88 -12.05 -1.79 7.36
N ALA A 89 -11.90 -1.81 6.04
CA ALA A 89 -12.92 -2.25 5.11
C ALA A 89 -12.30 -3.04 3.96
N LEU A 90 -12.99 -4.11 3.56
CA LEU A 90 -12.58 -5.01 2.48
C LEU A 90 -13.77 -5.30 1.58
N GLU A 91 -13.64 -4.94 0.31
CA GLU A 91 -14.64 -5.20 -0.72
C GLU A 91 -14.00 -6.04 -1.83
N SER A 92 -14.66 -7.11 -2.25
CA SER A 92 -14.14 -7.97 -3.32
C SER A 92 -15.25 -8.78 -3.96
N ARG A 93 -15.11 -9.04 -5.26
CA ARG A 93 -16.03 -9.92 -6.02
C ARG A 93 -15.22 -10.79 -6.98
N PRO A 94 -15.62 -12.06 -7.22
CA PRO A 94 -14.91 -12.93 -8.13
C PRO A 94 -14.81 -12.33 -9.53
N GLY A 95 -13.58 -12.19 -10.04
CA GLY A 95 -13.28 -11.63 -11.36
C GLY A 95 -13.39 -10.11 -11.50
N GLU A 96 -13.78 -9.37 -10.45
CA GLU A 96 -13.84 -7.90 -10.47
C GLU A 96 -12.68 -7.24 -9.70
N GLY A 97 -11.94 -8.01 -8.89
CA GLY A 97 -10.81 -7.53 -8.10
C GLY A 97 -11.16 -7.27 -6.62
N THR A 98 -10.29 -6.52 -5.94
CA THR A 98 -10.38 -6.26 -4.50
C THR A 98 -10.07 -4.80 -4.18
N LYS A 99 -10.74 -4.25 -3.18
CA LYS A 99 -10.45 -2.96 -2.57
C LYS A 99 -10.28 -3.12 -1.07
N VAL A 100 -9.09 -2.79 -0.58
CA VAL A 100 -8.77 -2.77 0.85
C VAL A 100 -8.61 -1.33 1.30
N ARG A 101 -9.27 -0.94 2.39
CA ARG A 101 -9.12 0.36 3.05
C ARG A 101 -8.73 0.13 4.51
N ALA A 102 -7.56 0.64 4.89
CA ALA A 102 -7.06 0.68 6.26
C ALA A 102 -6.89 2.15 6.67
N VAL A 103 -7.50 2.55 7.79
CA VAL A 103 -7.41 3.92 8.32
C VAL A 103 -6.82 3.89 9.71
N PHE A 104 -5.60 4.37 9.85
CA PHE A 104 -4.88 4.40 11.10
C PHE A 104 -5.16 5.70 11.84
N ASN A 105 -5.33 5.62 13.16
CA ASN A 105 -5.40 6.77 14.05
C ASN A 105 -3.97 7.17 14.47
N LEU A 106 -3.46 8.27 13.93
CA LEU A 106 -2.10 8.76 14.18
C LEU A 106 -1.93 9.35 15.60
N GLU A 107 -3.03 9.66 16.29
CA GLU A 107 -2.98 10.17 17.67
C GLU A 107 -2.86 9.06 18.71
N HIS A 108 -3.04 7.79 18.32
CA HIS A 108 -2.94 6.67 19.24
C HIS A 108 -1.48 6.29 19.50
N TRP A 109 -1.10 6.15 20.77
CA TRP A 109 0.29 5.94 21.20
C TRP A 109 0.91 4.60 20.71
N ASP A 110 0.08 3.56 20.53
CA ASP A 110 0.50 2.28 19.95
C ASP A 110 0.50 2.26 18.42
N THR A 111 0.08 3.33 17.75
CA THR A 111 0.10 3.36 16.28
C THR A 111 1.55 3.27 15.80
N PRO A 112 1.88 2.29 14.94
CA PRO A 112 3.24 2.18 14.43
C PRO A 112 3.69 3.45 13.70
N PRO A 113 5.00 3.76 13.70
CA PRO A 113 5.51 4.91 12.96
C PRO A 113 5.24 4.73 11.46
N GLU A 114 5.13 5.83 10.72
CA GLU A 114 4.81 5.79 9.29
C GLU A 114 5.85 5.03 8.47
N GLY A 115 7.13 5.22 8.78
CA GLY A 115 8.26 4.70 7.99
C GLY A 115 8.79 5.74 7.00
N ASP A 116 9.49 5.29 5.96
CA ASP A 116 10.02 6.16 4.90
C ASP A 116 9.19 5.94 3.63
N TRP A 117 8.25 6.87 3.37
CA TRP A 117 7.37 6.81 2.19
C TRP A 117 8.13 6.81 0.88
N SER A 118 9.27 7.51 0.78
CA SER A 118 10.09 7.52 -0.44
C SER A 118 10.61 6.12 -0.78
N VAL A 119 10.99 5.35 0.23
CA VAL A 119 11.44 3.96 0.08
C VAL A 119 10.26 3.06 -0.28
N VAL A 120 9.12 3.21 0.40
CA VAL A 120 7.93 2.39 0.15
C VAL A 120 7.42 2.58 -1.28
N PHE A 121 7.30 3.82 -1.75
CA PHE A 121 6.84 4.10 -3.12
C PHE A 121 7.83 3.63 -4.18
N THR A 122 9.14 3.73 -3.90
CA THR A 122 10.16 3.11 -4.75
C THR A 122 9.96 1.60 -4.86
N GLN A 123 9.70 0.90 -3.75
CA GLN A 123 9.44 -0.54 -3.74
C GLN A 123 8.16 -0.93 -4.48
N VAL A 124 7.09 -0.15 -4.32
CA VAL A 124 5.82 -0.35 -5.04
C VAL A 124 6.02 -0.24 -6.55
N MET A 125 6.68 0.83 -7.02
CA MET A 125 6.89 1.08 -8.45
C MET A 125 7.88 0.10 -9.09
N ALA A 126 8.96 -0.23 -8.37
CA ALA A 126 9.97 -1.17 -8.81
C ALA A 126 9.58 -2.64 -8.60
N TRP A 127 8.37 -2.92 -8.11
CA TRP A 127 7.95 -4.30 -7.89
C TRP A 127 7.98 -5.07 -9.23
N PRO A 128 8.64 -6.25 -9.28
CA PRO A 128 8.77 -7.01 -10.51
C PRO A 128 7.41 -7.49 -11.02
N GLY A 129 7.15 -7.29 -12.31
CA GLY A 129 5.92 -7.74 -12.95
C GLY A 129 5.48 -6.84 -14.09
N SER A 130 4.45 -7.30 -14.80
CA SER A 130 3.80 -6.57 -15.89
C SER A 130 2.62 -5.71 -15.43
N HIS A 131 2.33 -5.67 -14.13
CA HIS A 131 1.25 -4.84 -13.60
C HIS A 131 1.60 -3.36 -13.74
N ASP A 132 0.59 -2.55 -14.02
CA ASP A 132 0.68 -1.11 -13.91
C ASP A 132 0.25 -0.67 -12.52
N VAL A 133 0.86 0.41 -12.03
CA VAL A 133 0.58 0.96 -10.71
C VAL A 133 0.28 2.45 -10.82
N GLU A 134 -0.87 2.85 -10.31
CA GLU A 134 -1.24 4.26 -10.11
C GLU A 134 -1.08 4.59 -8.63
N LEU A 135 -0.15 5.48 -8.29
CA LEU A 135 0.06 5.97 -6.93
C LEU A 135 -0.56 7.36 -6.76
N VAL A 136 -1.35 7.51 -5.71
CA VAL A 136 -1.92 8.79 -5.27
C VAL A 136 -1.45 9.05 -3.85
N ARG A 137 -0.64 10.08 -3.65
CA ARG A 137 -0.24 10.57 -2.32
C ARG A 137 -0.90 11.92 -2.10
N ALA A 138 -1.59 12.09 -0.97
CA ALA A 138 -2.17 13.38 -0.60
C ALA A 138 -2.06 13.63 0.91
N TRP A 139 -1.95 14.90 1.29
CA TRP A 139 -1.90 15.31 2.69
C TRP A 139 -2.58 16.66 2.92
N GLY A 140 -2.95 16.91 4.19
CA GLY A 140 -3.60 18.15 4.62
C GLY A 140 -5.14 18.10 4.61
N GLU A 141 -5.76 19.05 5.31
CA GLU A 141 -7.22 19.19 5.35
C GLU A 141 -7.74 19.68 3.99
N GLY A 142 -8.31 18.77 3.16
CA GLY A 142 -9.06 19.16 1.96
C GLY A 142 -8.49 18.79 0.57
N LYS A 143 -7.53 17.86 0.46
CA LYS A 143 -6.86 17.47 -0.81
C LYS A 143 -6.00 18.55 -1.48
N ASP A 144 -5.66 19.63 -0.78
CA ASP A 144 -4.93 20.75 -1.39
C ASP A 144 -3.45 20.44 -1.68
N HIS A 145 -2.88 19.39 -1.08
CA HIS A 145 -1.48 18.99 -1.27
C HIS A 145 -1.35 17.49 -1.59
N GLY A 146 -0.49 17.15 -2.55
CA GLY A 146 -0.28 15.79 -3.01
C GLY A 146 0.26 15.70 -4.43
N TYR A 147 0.50 14.47 -4.86
CA TYR A 147 0.87 14.13 -6.22
C TYR A 147 0.26 12.79 -6.63
N GLN A 148 0.19 12.59 -7.94
CA GLN A 148 -0.25 11.36 -8.56
C GLN A 148 0.75 10.99 -9.64
N VAL A 149 1.14 9.73 -9.68
CA VAL A 149 2.13 9.24 -10.62
C VAL A 149 1.81 7.80 -11.01
N SER A 150 1.91 7.50 -12.31
CA SER A 150 1.79 6.15 -12.81
C SER A 150 3.17 5.51 -12.99
N ARG A 151 3.22 4.18 -12.84
CA ARG A 151 4.41 3.39 -13.12
C ARG A 151 4.83 3.53 -14.58
N GLN A 152 3.87 3.57 -15.51
CA GLN A 152 4.13 3.79 -16.94
C GLN A 152 4.86 5.10 -17.19
N ASP A 153 4.39 6.23 -16.64
CA ASP A 153 5.03 7.54 -16.85
C ASP A 153 6.48 7.54 -16.35
N LEU A 154 6.74 6.88 -15.22
CA LEU A 154 8.08 6.76 -14.65
C LEU A 154 8.98 5.87 -15.52
N VAL A 155 8.48 4.74 -15.99
CA VAL A 155 9.20 3.85 -16.93
C VAL A 155 9.52 4.59 -18.23
N GLU A 156 8.61 5.40 -18.76
CA GLU A 156 8.89 6.25 -19.94
C GLU A 156 9.99 7.29 -19.67
N ALA A 157 10.07 7.82 -18.46
CA ALA A 157 11.05 8.83 -18.08
C ALA A 157 12.45 8.25 -17.79
N VAL A 158 12.55 7.12 -17.08
CA VAL A 158 13.83 6.55 -16.63
C VAL A 158 14.24 5.26 -17.36
N GLY A 159 13.36 4.68 -18.18
CA GLY A 159 13.61 3.46 -18.95
C GLY A 159 13.16 2.20 -18.21
N SER A 160 14.01 1.62 -17.37
CA SER A 160 13.73 0.36 -16.65
C SER A 160 13.96 0.52 -15.16
N PHE A 161 13.33 -0.30 -14.31
CA PHE A 161 13.63 -0.34 -12.88
C PHE A 161 14.56 -1.51 -12.50
N GLU A 162 15.32 -2.04 -13.47
CA GLU A 162 16.20 -3.20 -13.26
C GLU A 162 17.60 -2.80 -12.78
N ASP A 163 18.04 -1.58 -13.12
CA ASP A 163 19.36 -1.06 -12.79
C ASP A 163 19.34 -0.17 -11.54
N VAL A 164 20.48 -0.14 -10.85
CA VAL A 164 20.65 0.59 -9.59
C VAL A 164 20.50 2.10 -9.79
N GLU A 165 20.90 2.63 -10.94
CA GLU A 165 20.82 4.06 -11.24
C GLU A 165 19.36 4.51 -11.34
N ALA A 166 18.52 3.77 -12.08
CA ALA A 166 17.09 4.04 -12.15
C ALA A 166 16.40 3.94 -10.78
N LEU A 167 16.77 2.97 -9.94
CA LEU A 167 16.22 2.87 -8.57
C LEU A 167 16.64 4.05 -7.68
N MET A 168 17.86 4.56 -7.84
CA MET A 168 18.30 5.78 -7.15
C MET A 168 17.53 7.00 -7.61
N LEU A 169 17.34 7.18 -8.92
CA LEU A 169 16.55 8.28 -9.49
C LEU A 169 15.09 8.24 -9.01
N LEU A 170 14.49 7.05 -8.97
CA LEU A 170 13.14 6.85 -8.49
C LEU A 170 13.01 7.21 -7.00
N LYS A 171 13.99 6.79 -6.18
CA LYS A 171 14.04 7.17 -4.77
C LYS A 171 14.22 8.68 -4.58
N GLU A 172 15.10 9.30 -5.37
CA GLU A 172 15.31 10.75 -5.33
C GLU A 172 14.08 11.54 -5.76
N TYR A 173 13.37 11.04 -6.78
CA TYR A 173 12.08 11.59 -7.22
C TYR A 173 11.08 11.59 -6.08
N PHE A 174 10.83 10.44 -5.43
CA PHE A 174 9.89 10.39 -4.32
C PHE A 174 10.35 11.19 -3.11
N ARG A 175 11.65 11.15 -2.78
CA ARG A 175 12.19 11.99 -1.69
C ARG A 175 11.96 13.48 -1.95
N SER A 176 12.12 13.92 -3.20
CA SER A 176 11.84 15.30 -3.63
C SER A 176 10.37 15.65 -3.44
N GLN A 177 9.44 14.75 -3.81
CA GLN A 177 8.00 14.97 -3.60
C GLN A 177 7.64 15.04 -2.11
N GLU A 178 8.15 14.12 -1.28
CA GLU A 178 7.87 14.12 0.16
C GLU A 178 8.54 15.32 0.87
N SER A 179 9.71 15.81 0.41
CA SER A 179 10.32 17.01 1.01
C SER A 179 9.52 18.30 0.78
N MET A 180 8.59 18.31 -0.19
CA MET A 180 7.65 19.42 -0.37
C MET A 180 6.55 19.44 0.70
N GLU A 181 6.39 18.36 1.47
CA GLU A 181 5.53 18.29 2.67
C GLU A 181 6.16 19.07 3.83
N ASP A 182 7.44 18.85 4.12
CA ASP A 182 8.18 19.42 5.27
C ASP A 182 8.46 20.94 5.16
N GLY A 183 8.32 21.51 3.97
CA GLY A 183 8.63 22.92 3.69
C GLY A 183 7.56 23.93 4.10
N LYS A 184 6.56 23.55 4.91
CA LYS A 184 5.44 24.39 5.33
C LYS A 184 5.25 24.44 6.84
#